data_AF-A0A7Y3KSK3-F1
#
_entry.id   AF-A0A7Y3KSK3-F1
#
_cell.length_a   1.000
_cell.length_b   1.000
_cell.length_c   1.000
_cell.angle_alpha   90.00
_cell.angle_beta   90.00
_cell.angle_gamma   90.00
#
_symmetry.space_group_name_H-M   'P 1'
#
loop_
_entity.id
_entity.type
_entity.pdbx_description
1 polymer ?
#
loop_
_entity_poly.entity_id
_entity_poly.type
_entity_poly.pdbx_seq_one_letter_code
_entity_poly.pdbx_strand_id
1 'polypeptide(L)'
;MEHSTLQRRISRVIQWVDEVTSRSGAAATVVLVLTGFLILLVIVGFPSGWQTGFATTTEAISLIMLFVIQHTQSRQQIALQLKLDELIRTSPHADDHLVHIEAAEDSELIEREQGQIAHHEAIRESPPRQAS
;
A
#
# COMPACT_ATOMS: atom_id res chain seq x y z
N MET A 1 -52.28 -21.78 9.27
CA MET A 1 -52.24 -21.58 10.74
C MET A 1 -50.81 -21.68 11.32
N GLU A 2 -49.75 -21.71 10.49
CA GLU A 2 -48.35 -21.86 10.97
C GLU A 2 -47.55 -20.54 11.03
N HIS A 3 -48.00 -19.47 10.38
CA HIS A 3 -47.26 -18.20 10.37
C HIS A 3 -47.28 -17.45 11.73
N SER A 4 -48.23 -17.72 12.61
CA SER A 4 -48.38 -17.02 13.90
C SER A 4 -47.49 -17.56 15.03
N THR A 5 -47.00 -18.80 14.95
CA THR A 5 -46.15 -19.40 15.99
C THR A 5 -44.70 -18.96 15.88
N LEU A 6 -44.20 -18.80 14.64
CA LEU A 6 -42.88 -18.23 14.36
C LEU A 6 -42.82 -16.75 14.75
N GLN A 7 -43.86 -15.97 14.40
CA GLN A 7 -43.91 -14.56 14.77
C GLN A 7 -43.92 -14.35 16.29
N ARG A 8 -44.65 -15.16 17.07
CA ARG A 8 -44.64 -15.07 18.55
C ARG A 8 -43.29 -15.42 19.17
N ARG A 9 -42.53 -16.36 18.59
CA ARG A 9 -41.17 -16.70 19.05
C ARG A 9 -40.18 -15.60 18.72
N ILE A 10 -40.27 -15.04 17.51
CA ILE A 10 -39.40 -13.96 17.04
C ILE A 10 -39.66 -12.68 17.86
N SER A 11 -40.92 -12.31 18.08
CA SER A 11 -41.27 -11.14 18.89
C SER A 11 -40.78 -11.24 20.34
N ARG A 12 -40.74 -12.44 20.93
CA ARG A 12 -40.21 -12.65 22.29
C ARG A 12 -38.69 -12.48 22.36
N VAL A 13 -37.98 -12.89 21.31
CA VAL A 13 -36.53 -12.66 21.19
C VAL A 13 -36.24 -11.18 20.98
N ILE A 14 -37.04 -10.50 20.15
CA ILE A 14 -36.89 -9.05 19.89
C ILE A 14 -37.19 -8.24 21.16
N GLN A 15 -38.25 -8.56 21.90
CA GLN A 15 -38.58 -7.87 23.15
C GLN A 15 -37.53 -8.09 24.25
N TRP A 16 -36.92 -9.28 24.31
CA TRP A 16 -35.79 -9.54 25.20
C TRP A 16 -34.53 -8.76 24.81
N VAL A 17 -34.28 -8.61 23.50
CA VAL A 17 -33.17 -7.80 22.97
C VAL A 17 -33.38 -6.30 23.24
N ASP A 18 -34.62 -5.80 23.17
CA ASP A 18 -34.95 -4.40 23.47
C ASP A 18 -34.71 -4.05 24.94
N GLU A 19 -35.08 -4.93 25.88
CA GLU A 19 -34.82 -4.73 27.31
C GLU A 19 -33.32 -4.83 27.65
N VAL A 20 -32.57 -5.68 26.95
CA VAL A 20 -31.10 -5.76 27.06
C VAL A 20 -30.42 -4.51 26.48
N THR A 21 -31.02 -3.91 25.44
CA THR A 21 -30.47 -2.75 24.73
C THR A 21 -30.76 -1.42 25.43
N SER A 22 -31.87 -1.29 26.18
CA SER A 22 -32.42 0.03 26.54
C SER A 22 -31.95 0.67 27.87
N ARG A 23 -30.92 0.18 28.56
CA ARG A 23 -30.53 0.79 29.85
C ARG A 23 -29.07 0.54 30.23
N SER A 24 -28.14 1.39 29.77
CA SER A 24 -26.70 1.48 30.14
C SER A 24 -25.89 0.17 30.27
N GLY A 25 -26.51 -0.98 29.99
CA GLY A 25 -26.07 -2.34 30.23
C GLY A 25 -26.05 -3.13 28.95
N ALA A 26 -26.56 -2.59 27.83
CA ALA A 26 -26.37 -3.14 26.50
C ALA A 26 -24.89 -3.37 26.20
N ALA A 27 -24.04 -2.38 26.50
CA ALA A 27 -22.60 -2.50 26.39
C ALA A 27 -22.05 -3.59 27.32
N ALA A 28 -22.53 -3.67 28.56
CA ALA A 28 -22.11 -4.70 29.51
C ALA A 28 -22.54 -6.11 29.05
N THR A 29 -23.73 -6.26 28.47
CA THR A 29 -24.21 -7.53 27.94
C THR A 29 -23.43 -7.94 26.70
N VAL A 30 -23.16 -7.01 25.78
CA VAL A 30 -22.31 -7.28 24.61
C VAL A 30 -20.91 -7.71 25.07
N VAL A 31 -20.31 -7.00 26.01
CA VAL A 31 -19.00 -7.37 26.58
C VAL A 31 -19.07 -8.75 27.23
N LEU A 32 -20.08 -9.04 28.04
CA LEU A 32 -20.22 -10.33 28.72
C LEU A 32 -20.44 -11.49 27.74
N VAL A 33 -21.21 -11.26 26.67
CA VAL A 33 -21.41 -12.23 25.58
C VAL A 33 -20.09 -12.46 24.83
N LEU A 34 -19.36 -11.40 24.48
CA LEU A 34 -18.06 -11.51 23.80
C LEU A 34 -17.02 -12.22 24.69
N THR A 35 -16.95 -11.87 25.97
CA THR A 35 -16.05 -12.52 26.94
C THR A 35 -16.43 -13.98 27.16
N GLY A 36 -17.72 -14.29 27.31
CA GLY A 36 -18.21 -15.66 27.44
C GLY A 36 -17.90 -16.50 26.19
N PHE A 37 -18.07 -15.92 24.99
CA PHE A 37 -17.71 -16.55 23.74
C PHE A 37 -16.20 -16.80 23.63
N LEU A 38 -15.36 -15.85 24.04
CA LEU A 38 -13.91 -16.01 24.12
C LEU A 38 -13.49 -17.13 25.08
N ILE A 39 -14.07 -17.17 26.28
CA ILE A 39 -13.79 -18.23 27.27
C ILE A 39 -14.20 -19.59 26.71
N LEU A 40 -15.39 -19.69 26.09
CA LEU A 40 -15.85 -20.91 25.44
C LEU A 40 -14.88 -21.38 24.35
N LEU A 41 -14.40 -20.45 23.52
CA LEU A 41 -13.44 -20.71 22.45
C LEU A 41 -12.08 -21.19 22.97
N VAL A 42 -11.64 -20.67 24.12
CA VAL A 42 -10.43 -21.13 24.82
C VAL A 42 -10.62 -22.54 25.40
N ILE A 43 -11.78 -22.83 25.98
CA ILE A 43 -12.08 -24.15 26.58
C ILE A 43 -12.23 -25.24 25.50
N VAL A 44 -12.92 -24.92 24.40
CA VAL A 44 -13.12 -25.84 23.26
C VAL A 44 -11.82 -26.07 22.48
N GLY A 45 -10.84 -25.17 22.63
CA GLY A 45 -9.62 -25.15 21.84
C GLY A 45 -9.90 -24.55 20.47
N PHE A 46 -9.03 -23.63 20.03
CA PHE A 46 -9.15 -23.07 18.69
C PHE A 46 -9.01 -24.19 17.64
N PRO A 47 -9.97 -24.33 16.71
CA PRO A 47 -9.82 -25.26 15.60
C PRO A 47 -8.56 -24.88 14.81
N SER A 48 -7.65 -25.82 14.63
CA SER A 48 -6.34 -25.57 13.99
C SER A 48 -6.44 -24.94 12.59
N GLY A 49 -7.53 -25.18 11.86
CA GLY A 49 -7.79 -24.58 10.55
C GLY A 49 -8.37 -23.16 10.58
N TRP A 50 -8.94 -22.74 11.71
CA TRP A 50 -9.59 -21.43 11.80
C TRP A 50 -8.57 -20.28 11.81
N GLN A 51 -7.46 -20.44 12.54
CA GLN A 51 -6.37 -19.46 12.55
C GLN A 51 -5.74 -19.30 11.17
N THR A 52 -5.46 -20.42 10.49
CA THR A 52 -4.92 -20.41 9.12
C THR A 52 -5.88 -19.69 8.18
N GLY A 53 -7.19 -19.95 8.27
CA GLY A 53 -8.19 -19.25 7.46
C GLY A 53 -8.18 -17.73 7.67
N PHE A 54 -8.08 -17.27 8.92
CA PHE A 54 -8.03 -15.83 9.21
C PHE A 54 -6.73 -15.17 8.70
N ALA A 55 -5.59 -15.83 8.91
CA ALA A 55 -4.29 -15.34 8.45
C ALA A 55 -4.25 -15.23 6.92
N THR A 56 -4.63 -16.30 6.21
CA THR A 56 -4.70 -16.32 4.74
C THR A 56 -5.68 -15.28 4.19
N THR A 57 -6.79 -15.03 4.88
CA THR A 57 -7.74 -13.97 4.47
C THR A 57 -7.11 -12.59 4.57
N THR A 58 -6.41 -12.32 5.67
CA THR A 58 -5.75 -11.02 5.89
C THR A 58 -4.59 -10.83 4.91
N GLU A 59 -3.84 -11.89 4.59
CA GLU A 59 -2.84 -11.89 3.53
C GLU A 59 -3.47 -11.58 2.17
N ALA A 60 -4.58 -12.21 1.81
CA ALA A 60 -5.30 -11.93 0.56
C ALA A 60 -5.76 -10.46 0.49
N ILE A 61 -6.34 -9.92 1.57
CA ILE A 61 -6.73 -8.50 1.65
C ILE A 61 -5.52 -7.58 1.50
N SER A 62 -4.40 -7.93 2.14
CA SER A 62 -3.16 -7.15 2.06
C SER A 62 -2.58 -7.16 0.64
N LEU A 63 -2.63 -8.29 -0.06
CA LEU A 63 -2.21 -8.37 -1.46
C LEU A 63 -3.10 -7.52 -2.37
N ILE A 64 -4.41 -7.53 -2.14
CA ILE A 64 -5.35 -6.65 -2.86
C ILE A 64 -5.00 -5.18 -2.58
N MET A 65 -4.77 -4.81 -1.32
CA MET A 65 -4.35 -3.47 -0.94
C MET A 65 -3.05 -3.07 -1.64
N LEU A 66 -2.04 -3.94 -1.65
CA LEU A 66 -0.77 -3.70 -2.33
C LEU A 66 -0.97 -3.47 -3.83
N PHE A 67 -1.81 -4.26 -4.49
CA PHE A 67 -2.13 -4.08 -5.91
C PHE A 67 -2.80 -2.72 -6.18
N VAL A 68 -3.76 -2.32 -5.34
CA VAL A 68 -4.45 -1.02 -5.46
C VAL A 68 -3.46 0.14 -5.30
N ILE A 69 -2.54 0.03 -4.33
CA ILE A 69 -1.48 1.02 -4.11
C ILE A 69 -0.55 1.09 -5.31
N GLN A 70 -0.05 -0.05 -5.79
CA GLN A 70 0.84 -0.12 -6.96
C GLN A 70 0.17 0.45 -8.22
N HIS A 71 -1.10 0.15 -8.47
CA HIS A 71 -1.84 0.70 -9.60
C HIS A 71 -1.91 2.23 -9.54
N THR A 72 -2.16 2.79 -8.36
CA THR A 72 -2.21 4.25 -8.17
C THR A 72 -0.83 4.88 -8.29
N GLN A 73 0.20 4.25 -7.71
CA GLN A 73 1.59 4.71 -7.80
C GLN A 73 2.12 4.72 -9.23
N SER A 74 1.82 3.69 -10.03
CA SER A 74 2.22 3.63 -11.45
C SER A 74 1.68 4.83 -12.24
N ARG A 75 0.40 5.18 -12.04
CA ARG A 75 -0.19 6.38 -12.68
C ARG A 75 0.45 7.68 -12.19
N GLN A 76 0.77 7.77 -10.90
CA GLN A 76 1.43 8.93 -10.31
C GLN A 76 2.85 9.12 -10.84
N GLN A 77 3.62 8.05 -11.03
CA GLN A 77 4.96 8.12 -11.61
C GLN A 77 4.93 8.71 -13.02
N ILE A 78 4.06 8.21 -13.91
CA ILE A 78 3.93 8.73 -15.28
C ILE A 78 3.56 10.22 -15.28
N ALA A 79 2.62 10.63 -14.42
CA ALA A 79 2.22 12.03 -14.32
C ALA A 79 3.33 12.93 -13.76
N LEU A 80 4.20 12.40 -12.90
CA LEU A 80 5.36 13.13 -12.37
C LEU A 80 6.42 13.32 -13.45
N GLN A 81 6.76 12.28 -14.22
CA GLN A 81 7.70 12.38 -15.35
C GLN A 81 7.22 13.43 -16.35
N LEU A 82 5.97 13.37 -16.79
CA LEU A 82 5.42 14.31 -17.77
C LEU A 82 5.45 15.78 -17.27
N LYS A 83 5.25 16.00 -15.97
CA LYS A 83 5.36 17.34 -15.36
C LYS A 83 6.80 17.82 -15.29
N LEU A 84 7.75 16.93 -14.98
CA LEU A 84 9.18 17.26 -14.98
C LEU A 84 9.66 17.59 -16.39
N ASP A 85 9.25 16.81 -17.39
CA ASP A 85 9.57 17.05 -18.80
C ASP A 85 9.10 18.44 -19.25
N GLU A 86 7.87 18.82 -18.93
CA GLU A 86 7.33 20.14 -19.28
C GLU A 86 8.05 21.28 -18.55
N LEU A 87 8.44 21.06 -17.29
CA LEU A 87 9.16 22.06 -16.49
C LEU A 87 10.61 22.25 -16.97
N ILE A 88 11.28 21.17 -17.39
CA ILE A 88 12.60 21.23 -18.05
C ILE A 88 12.48 21.95 -19.39
N ARG A 89 11.49 21.60 -20.21
CA ARG A 89 11.27 22.18 -21.53
C ARG A 89 10.95 23.68 -21.50
N THR A 90 10.28 24.15 -20.45
CA THR A 90 9.95 25.58 -20.26
C THR A 90 11.08 26.37 -19.59
N SER A 91 12.15 25.72 -19.13
CA SER A 91 13.33 26.35 -18.53
C SER A 91 14.28 26.92 -19.60
N PRO A 92 14.47 28.25 -19.72
CA PRO A 92 15.20 28.90 -20.83
C PRO A 92 16.73 28.71 -20.85
N HIS A 93 17.29 27.84 -20.00
CA HIS A 93 18.74 27.62 -19.85
C HIS A 93 19.12 26.15 -19.63
N ALA A 94 18.18 25.21 -19.76
CA ALA A 94 18.49 23.80 -19.69
C ALA A 94 18.96 23.33 -21.08
N ASP A 95 20.27 23.10 -21.21
CA ASP A 95 20.85 22.33 -22.31
C ASP A 95 19.99 21.08 -22.59
N ASP A 96 19.76 20.77 -23.87
CA ASP A 96 19.03 19.60 -24.40
C ASP A 96 19.54 18.23 -23.85
N HIS A 97 20.61 18.28 -23.07
CA HIS A 97 21.36 17.19 -22.47
C HIS A 97 20.65 16.51 -21.28
N LEU A 98 19.66 17.15 -20.64
CA LEU A 98 18.90 16.58 -19.51
C LEU A 98 17.54 15.97 -19.91
N VAL A 99 17.03 16.29 -21.10
CA VAL A 99 15.71 15.84 -21.60
C VAL A 99 15.65 14.33 -21.88
N HIS A 100 16.80 13.64 -21.94
CA HIS A 100 16.84 12.21 -22.26
C HIS A 100 17.51 11.31 -21.22
N ILE A 101 17.80 11.80 -20.00
CA ILE A 101 18.47 10.95 -18.99
C ILE A 101 17.58 9.81 -18.49
N GLU A 102 16.25 10.00 -18.39
CA GLU A 102 15.33 8.97 -17.89
C GLU A 102 15.01 7.87 -18.92
N ALA A 103 15.25 8.14 -20.21
CA ALA A 103 15.02 7.21 -21.32
C ALA A 103 16.32 6.69 -21.96
N ALA A 104 17.49 7.22 -21.56
CA ALA A 104 18.77 6.74 -22.03
C ALA A 104 18.97 5.27 -21.60
N GLU A 105 19.28 4.43 -22.57
CA GLU A 105 19.62 3.03 -22.34
C GLU A 105 20.88 2.95 -21.46
N ASP A 106 20.96 2.02 -20.50
CA ASP A 106 22.10 1.90 -19.58
C ASP A 106 23.46 1.85 -20.31
N SER A 107 23.48 1.34 -21.55
CA SER A 107 24.63 1.32 -22.46
C SER A 107 25.12 2.72 -22.85
N GLU A 108 24.22 3.67 -23.09
CA GLU A 108 24.53 5.05 -23.48
C GLU A 108 24.98 5.90 -22.28
N LEU A 109 24.53 5.54 -21.08
CA LEU A 109 24.98 6.15 -19.82
C LEU A 109 26.43 5.74 -19.49
N ILE A 110 26.77 4.45 -19.68
CA ILE A 110 28.13 3.92 -19.47
C ILE A 110 29.13 4.49 -20.48
N GLU A 111 28.76 4.62 -21.75
CA GLU A 111 29.64 5.18 -22.79
C GLU A 111 29.99 6.66 -22.52
N ARG A 112 29.03 7.44 -21.99
CA ARG A 112 29.27 8.83 -21.58
C ARG A 112 30.14 8.95 -20.34
N GLU A 113 29.96 8.09 -19.34
CA GLU A 113 30.84 8.03 -18.16
C GLU A 113 32.28 7.73 -18.58
N GLN A 114 32.47 6.74 -19.47
CA GLN A 114 33.80 6.39 -19.99
C GLN A 114 34.45 7.53 -20.78
N GLY A 115 33.69 8.23 -21.64
CA GLY A 115 34.20 9.40 -22.36
C GLY A 115 34.62 10.56 -21.45
N GLN A 116 33.91 10.76 -20.33
CA GLN A 116 34.17 11.83 -19.38
C GLN A 116 35.41 11.55 -18.51
N ILE A 117 35.62 10.28 -18.13
CA ILE A 117 36.83 9.82 -17.44
C ILE A 117 38.06 9.99 -18.35
N ALA A 118 37.96 9.58 -19.62
CA ALA A 118 39.04 9.74 -20.60
C ALA A 118 39.39 11.22 -20.85
N HIS A 119 38.39 12.11 -20.86
CA HIS A 119 38.62 13.55 -21.00
C HIS A 119 39.28 14.16 -19.75
N HIS A 120 38.90 13.71 -18.54
CA HIS A 120 39.53 14.13 -17.28
C HIS A 120 40.99 13.65 -17.16
N GLU A 121 41.32 12.46 -17.67
CA GLU A 121 42.71 11.99 -17.73
C GLU A 121 43.56 12.81 -18.70
N ALA A 122 43.03 13.17 -19.89
CA ALA A 122 43.75 13.99 -20.86
C ALA A 122 44.08 15.42 -20.37
N ILE A 123 43.19 16.01 -19.53
CA ILE A 123 43.43 17.32 -18.91
C ILE A 123 44.48 17.21 -17.79
N ARG A 124 44.51 16.08 -17.06
CA ARG A 124 45.49 15.84 -15.99
C ARG A 124 46.89 15.53 -16.54
N GLU A 125 46.99 14.91 -17.72
CA GLU A 125 48.28 14.52 -18.31
C GLU A 125 48.94 15.64 -19.14
N SER A 126 48.25 16.75 -19.40
CA SER A 126 48.86 17.92 -20.05
C SER A 126 49.93 18.54 -19.14
N PRO A 127 51.25 18.40 -19.44
CA PRO A 127 52.30 18.95 -18.61
C PRO A 127 52.20 20.48 -18.64
N PRO A 128 52.52 21.20 -17.54
CA PRO A 128 52.51 22.65 -17.56
C PRO A 128 53.39 23.10 -18.73
N ARG A 129 52.79 23.79 -19.71
CA ARG A 129 53.54 24.43 -20.79
C ARG A 129 54.60 25.28 -20.11
N GLN A 130 55.85 24.87 -20.25
CA GLN A 130 56.99 25.68 -19.88
C GLN A 130 56.89 26.94 -20.73
N ALA A 131 56.36 28.00 -20.11
CA ALA A 131 56.44 29.34 -20.64
C ALA A 131 57.93 29.69 -20.66
N SER A 132 58.38 29.99 -21.88
CA SER A 132 59.70 30.51 -22.27
C SER A 132 60.30 31.52 -21.31
#